data_AF-A0A1H6D1U1-F1
#
_entry.id   AF-A0A1H6D1U1-F1
#
_cell.length_a   1.000
_cell.length_b   1.000
_cell.length_c   1.000
_cell.angle_alpha   90.00
_cell.angle_beta   90.00
_cell.angle_gamma   90.00
#
_symmetry.space_group_name_H-M   'P 1'
#
loop_
_entity.id
_entity.type
_entity.pdbx_description
1 polymer ?
#
loop_
_entity_poly.entity_id
_entity_poly.type
_entity_poly.pdbx_seq_one_letter_code
_entity_poly.pdbx_strand_id
1 'polypeptide(L)'
;MNRHDASRQRTTVTGMPLSRLDLVTTIDVPGLVGASANTFTVGGAEVAIGPTGAVIVTDAVDDPAAGGVWSSTEFKLIGPMPGILAERFLGVKEDFDWLSWERPQRPWPIHLFVRLEGGSLYLGPVDRVQSERTDDPGPLVLGKCVLRIDPPLSFDVLDRVRPPSPVTALPGLEWLDHVNGDRATALRLFIESRYPLSHPAAPPATPSVPVWSLDPSEDDPTVWTIVDDEHRHAERERLSGFLLQFSLHEAMINAPYQAWSRTLPTPIVDELTGTLRRVPLKTWRYGSFYVAPGLIACVTGDEEEEECRVWFGATHRSLLRPLRGIEWFLFDG
;
A
#
# COMPACT_ATOMS: atom_id res chain seq x y z
N MET A 1 -46.55 -35.30 3.29
CA MET A 1 -47.16 -35.16 4.65
C MET A 1 -46.26 -35.98 5.56
N ASN A 2 -45.35 -35.48 6.41
CA ASN A 2 -45.17 -34.24 7.20
C ASN A 2 -43.66 -33.88 7.19
N ARG A 3 -43.20 -32.66 6.92
CA ARG A 3 -42.99 -31.48 7.80
C ARG A 3 -42.57 -31.73 9.25
N HIS A 4 -41.42 -31.13 9.57
CA HIS A 4 -40.75 -30.80 10.86
C HIS A 4 -39.35 -31.44 10.92
N ASP A 5 -38.25 -30.75 11.20
CA ASP A 5 -38.06 -29.37 11.62
C ASP A 5 -36.61 -28.94 11.31
N ALA A 6 -36.45 -27.71 10.84
CA ALA A 6 -35.17 -27.05 10.64
C ALA A 6 -34.86 -26.27 11.91
N SER A 7 -33.86 -26.69 12.69
CA SER A 7 -33.21 -25.84 13.70
C SER A 7 -32.19 -26.66 14.48
N ARG A 8 -30.91 -26.54 14.13
CA ARG A 8 -29.79 -26.66 15.07
C ARG A 8 -28.50 -26.18 14.43
N GLN A 9 -28.23 -24.89 14.62
CA GLN A 9 -26.91 -24.36 14.98
C GLN A 9 -27.05 -22.85 15.24
N ARG A 10 -27.44 -22.51 16.47
CA ARG A 10 -27.07 -21.24 17.08
C ARG A 10 -26.00 -21.56 18.10
N THR A 11 -24.74 -21.42 17.70
CA THR A 11 -23.63 -21.40 18.65
C THR A 11 -23.40 -19.93 18.99
N THR A 12 -24.16 -19.42 19.96
CA THR A 12 -23.84 -18.14 20.59
C THR A 12 -22.64 -18.40 21.50
N VAL A 13 -21.45 -17.93 21.11
CA VAL A 13 -20.23 -18.10 21.92
C VAL A 13 -20.04 -16.83 22.74
N THR A 14 -20.67 -16.79 23.92
CA THR A 14 -20.43 -15.74 24.93
C THR A 14 -19.47 -16.30 25.96
N GLY A 15 -18.31 -15.66 26.17
CA GLY A 15 -17.39 -15.98 27.27
C GLY A 15 -16.27 -17.00 27.00
N MET A 16 -15.92 -17.32 25.74
CA MET A 16 -14.68 -18.05 25.44
C MET A 16 -13.50 -17.08 25.24
N PRO A 17 -12.29 -17.40 25.73
CA PRO A 17 -11.09 -16.66 25.36
C PRO A 17 -10.85 -16.85 23.86
N LEU A 18 -10.86 -15.75 23.10
CA LEU A 18 -10.58 -15.78 21.67
C LEU A 18 -9.10 -16.04 21.44
N SER A 19 -8.80 -17.06 20.65
CA SER A 19 -7.48 -17.34 20.14
C SER A 19 -7.33 -16.76 18.73
N ARG A 20 -6.12 -16.31 18.41
CA ARG A 20 -5.82 -15.79 17.08
C ARG A 20 -6.16 -16.83 16.00
N LEU A 21 -6.79 -16.38 14.93
CA LEU A 21 -7.34 -17.17 13.82
C LEU A 21 -8.62 -17.97 14.14
N ASP A 22 -9.25 -17.73 15.30
CA ASP A 22 -10.59 -18.25 15.56
C ASP A 22 -11.61 -17.65 14.59
N LEU A 23 -12.47 -18.51 14.03
CA LEU A 23 -13.61 -18.10 13.22
C LEU A 23 -14.87 -18.10 14.08
N VAL A 24 -15.50 -16.94 14.24
CA VAL A 24 -16.69 -16.77 15.09
C VAL A 24 -17.90 -16.30 14.29
N THR A 25 -19.09 -16.78 14.62
CA THR A 25 -20.34 -16.36 13.96
C THR A 25 -20.91 -15.06 14.55
N THR A 26 -20.48 -14.69 15.75
CA THR A 26 -20.95 -13.50 16.47
C THR A 26 -19.81 -12.97 17.33
N ILE A 27 -19.61 -11.65 17.31
CA ILE A 27 -18.59 -10.97 18.10
C ILE A 27 -19.25 -10.42 19.36
N ASP A 28 -18.77 -10.83 20.54
CA ASP A 28 -19.20 -10.27 21.83
C ASP A 28 -18.49 -8.92 22.07
N VAL A 29 -18.96 -7.89 21.38
CA VAL A 29 -18.40 -6.53 21.48
C VAL A 29 -18.40 -6.03 22.94
N PRO A 30 -19.49 -6.15 23.73
CA PRO A 30 -19.47 -5.75 25.14
C PRO A 30 -18.43 -6.51 25.98
N GLY A 31 -18.22 -7.80 25.71
CA GLY A 31 -17.19 -8.59 26.39
C GLY A 31 -15.75 -8.14 26.07
N LEU A 32 -15.52 -7.62 24.86
CA LEU A 32 -14.19 -7.17 24.41
C LEU A 32 -13.88 -5.72 24.80
N VAL A 33 -14.85 -4.81 24.64
CA VAL A 33 -14.60 -3.36 24.80
C VAL A 33 -15.34 -2.73 25.98
N GLY A 34 -16.22 -3.48 26.65
CA GLY A 34 -17.05 -3.01 27.77
C GLY A 34 -18.46 -2.58 27.33
N ALA A 35 -19.39 -2.54 28.29
CA ALA A 35 -20.82 -2.35 28.04
C ALA A 35 -21.23 -0.97 27.46
N SER A 36 -20.35 0.03 27.50
CA SER A 36 -20.62 1.40 27.03
C SER A 36 -19.79 1.75 25.79
N ALA A 37 -19.77 0.84 24.82
CA ALA A 37 -19.07 1.00 23.55
C ALA A 37 -19.76 2.04 22.65
N ASN A 38 -18.97 2.89 21.98
CA ASN A 38 -19.44 3.73 20.89
C ASN A 38 -19.12 3.01 19.57
N THR A 39 -20.12 2.85 18.70
CA THR A 39 -19.98 2.18 17.40
C THR A 39 -20.14 3.16 16.25
N PHE A 40 -19.29 3.05 15.23
CA PHE A 40 -19.30 3.90 14.05
C PHE A 40 -18.59 3.20 12.88
N THR A 41 -18.63 3.79 11.69
CA THR A 41 -17.98 3.24 10.49
C THR A 41 -16.85 4.16 10.05
N VAL A 42 -15.70 3.59 9.68
CA VAL A 42 -14.57 4.30 9.06
C VAL A 42 -14.06 3.47 7.89
N GLY A 43 -14.12 4.01 6.67
CA GLY A 43 -13.58 3.32 5.49
C GLY A 43 -14.22 1.98 5.17
N GLY A 44 -15.50 1.80 5.51
CA GLY A 44 -16.20 0.52 5.39
C GLY A 44 -16.00 -0.44 6.56
N ALA A 45 -15.06 -0.16 7.49
CA ALA A 45 -14.90 -0.95 8.70
C ALA A 45 -15.84 -0.48 9.81
N GLU A 46 -16.46 -1.42 10.52
CA GLU A 46 -17.18 -1.16 11.77
C GLU A 46 -16.18 -1.07 12.90
N VAL A 47 -16.24 0.02 13.66
CA VAL A 47 -15.36 0.29 14.79
C VAL A 47 -16.20 0.45 16.05
N ALA A 48 -15.85 -0.27 17.10
CA ALA A 48 -16.42 -0.12 18.43
C ALA A 48 -15.33 0.29 19.41
N ILE A 49 -15.53 1.38 20.17
CA ILE A 49 -14.58 1.86 21.18
C ILE A 49 -15.29 1.95 22.53
N GLY A 50 -14.80 1.20 23.50
CA GLY A 50 -15.35 1.18 24.86
C GLY A 50 -14.28 1.44 25.93
N PRO A 51 -14.64 1.34 27.22
CA PRO A 51 -13.71 1.64 28.32
C PRO A 51 -12.54 0.66 28.46
N THR A 52 -12.64 -0.56 27.92
CA THR A 52 -11.62 -1.60 28.10
C THR A 52 -10.89 -1.99 26.82
N GLY A 53 -11.22 -1.39 25.67
CA GLY A 53 -10.61 -1.72 24.39
C GLY A 53 -11.33 -1.12 23.19
N ALA A 54 -10.87 -1.53 22.01
CA ALA A 54 -11.57 -1.29 20.76
C ALA A 54 -11.68 -2.58 19.93
N VAL A 55 -12.68 -2.66 19.07
CA VAL A 55 -12.88 -3.72 18.09
C VAL A 55 -13.01 -3.07 16.72
N ILE A 56 -12.35 -3.66 15.72
CA ILE A 56 -12.49 -3.28 14.31
C ILE A 56 -12.89 -4.51 13.52
N VAL A 57 -13.94 -4.37 12.71
CA VAL A 57 -14.46 -5.43 11.85
C VAL A 57 -14.55 -4.89 10.42
N THR A 58 -13.80 -5.49 9.50
CA THR A 58 -13.84 -5.16 8.06
C THR A 58 -14.26 -6.37 7.23
N ASP A 59 -14.64 -6.17 5.98
CA ASP A 59 -14.85 -7.25 5.02
C ASP A 59 -13.51 -7.66 4.38
N ALA A 60 -13.41 -8.92 3.95
CA ALA A 60 -12.26 -9.37 3.18
C ALA A 60 -12.28 -8.78 1.77
N VAL A 61 -11.44 -7.77 1.52
CA VAL A 61 -11.37 -7.05 0.24
C VAL A 61 -9.92 -6.75 -0.14
N ASP A 62 -9.60 -6.87 -1.42
CA ASP A 62 -8.32 -6.43 -2.01
C ASP A 62 -8.53 -5.12 -2.77
N ASP A 63 -8.79 -4.05 -2.01
CA ASP A 63 -8.95 -2.68 -2.53
C ASP A 63 -8.01 -1.73 -1.78
N PRO A 64 -6.97 -1.20 -2.45
CA PRO A 64 -6.04 -0.22 -1.90
C PRO A 64 -6.67 1.09 -1.38
N ALA A 65 -7.89 1.43 -1.81
CA ALA A 65 -8.61 2.61 -1.34
C ALA A 65 -9.48 2.33 -0.09
N ALA A 66 -9.73 1.06 0.23
CA ALA A 66 -10.59 0.65 1.33
C ALA A 66 -9.80 0.39 2.63
N GLY A 67 -10.47 0.51 3.77
CA GLY A 67 -9.91 0.09 5.05
C GLY A 67 -9.94 -1.44 5.19
N GLY A 68 -8.84 -2.03 5.66
CA GLY A 68 -8.79 -3.45 5.97
C GLY A 68 -7.38 -4.00 6.13
N VAL A 69 -7.22 -5.31 5.94
CA VAL A 69 -5.90 -5.94 5.94
C VAL A 69 -5.15 -5.50 4.68
N TRP A 70 -3.99 -4.89 4.88
CA TRP A 70 -3.15 -4.39 3.80
C TRP A 70 -2.03 -5.36 3.43
N SER A 71 -1.28 -5.82 4.42
CA SER A 71 -0.18 -6.78 4.22
C SER A 71 -0.20 -7.83 5.31
N SER A 72 0.80 -8.71 5.33
CA SER A 72 0.96 -9.68 6.42
C SER A 72 1.17 -9.01 7.78
N THR A 73 1.61 -7.76 7.81
CA THR A 73 1.95 -7.01 9.04
C THR A 73 1.13 -5.75 9.24
N GLU A 74 0.31 -5.33 8.27
CA GLU A 74 -0.42 -4.07 8.34
C GLU A 74 -1.92 -4.25 8.14
N PHE A 75 -2.67 -3.55 8.98
CA PHE A 75 -4.08 -3.24 8.77
C PHE A 75 -4.21 -1.72 8.63
N LYS A 76 -4.95 -1.24 7.63
CA LYS A 76 -5.17 0.19 7.41
C LYS A 76 -6.62 0.54 7.65
N LEU A 77 -6.87 1.56 8.46
CA LEU A 77 -8.16 2.21 8.58
C LEU A 77 -8.10 3.52 7.79
N ILE A 78 -8.87 3.62 6.70
CA ILE A 78 -8.84 4.75 5.77
C ILE A 78 -10.16 5.49 5.88
N GLY A 79 -10.14 6.82 5.91
CA GLY A 79 -11.34 7.65 5.96
C GLY A 79 -11.52 8.34 7.31
N PRO A 80 -12.46 9.29 7.38
CA PRO A 80 -12.53 10.22 8.50
C PRO A 80 -12.99 9.52 9.77
N MET A 81 -12.15 9.56 10.81
CA MET A 81 -12.58 9.28 12.18
C MET A 81 -12.88 10.60 12.91
N PRO A 82 -14.04 10.72 13.58
CA PRO A 82 -14.35 11.91 14.39
C PRO A 82 -13.32 12.14 15.50
N GLY A 83 -12.90 13.38 15.75
CA GLY A 83 -11.77 13.71 16.62
C GLY A 83 -11.83 13.17 18.04
N ILE A 84 -12.98 13.29 18.70
CA ILE A 84 -13.16 12.75 20.06
C ILE A 84 -12.99 11.23 20.12
N LEU A 85 -13.31 10.53 19.02
CA LEU A 85 -13.09 9.10 18.88
C LEU A 85 -11.66 8.80 18.46
N ALA A 86 -11.05 9.64 17.63
CA ALA A 86 -9.64 9.53 17.24
C ALA A 86 -8.70 9.69 18.44
N GLU A 87 -8.93 10.64 19.33
CA GLU A 87 -8.13 10.79 20.56
C GLU A 87 -8.22 9.56 21.46
N ARG A 88 -9.44 9.08 21.70
CA ARG A 88 -9.68 7.88 22.50
C ARG A 88 -9.12 6.62 21.84
N PHE A 89 -9.28 6.51 20.53
CA PHE A 89 -8.72 5.43 19.73
C PHE A 89 -7.20 5.47 19.82
N LEU A 90 -6.60 6.66 19.68
CA LEU A 90 -5.16 6.85 19.63
C LEU A 90 -4.48 6.81 21.01
N GLY A 91 -5.23 6.98 22.09
CA GLY A 91 -4.70 7.10 23.45
C GLY A 91 -3.92 8.39 23.68
N VAL A 92 -4.22 9.43 22.91
CA VAL A 92 -3.50 10.71 22.90
C VAL A 92 -4.45 11.79 23.42
N LYS A 93 -4.02 12.60 24.39
CA LYS A 93 -4.74 13.81 24.84
C LYS A 93 -4.37 15.00 23.95
N GLU A 94 -5.23 16.01 23.86
CA GLU A 94 -5.05 17.25 23.08
C GLU A 94 -3.68 17.93 23.27
N ASP A 95 -3.03 17.78 24.43
CA ASP A 95 -1.73 18.42 24.76
C ASP A 95 -0.47 17.59 24.39
N PHE A 96 -0.60 16.50 23.62
CA PHE A 96 0.53 15.62 23.33
C PHE A 96 1.45 16.17 22.22
N ASP A 97 2.75 16.30 22.52
CA ASP A 97 3.77 16.67 21.55
C ASP A 97 4.03 15.51 20.56
N TRP A 98 3.43 15.61 19.38
CA TRP A 98 3.54 14.63 18.28
C TRP A 98 4.92 14.60 17.61
N LEU A 99 5.82 15.53 17.93
CA LEU A 99 7.23 15.46 17.54
C LEU A 99 8.06 14.59 18.49
N SER A 100 7.47 14.14 19.62
CA SER A 100 8.14 13.22 20.52
C SER A 100 8.11 11.79 19.98
N TRP A 101 9.29 11.16 19.90
CA TRP A 101 9.46 9.76 19.52
C TRP A 101 8.98 8.78 20.62
N GLU A 102 8.65 9.30 21.80
CA GLU A 102 8.16 8.54 22.95
C GLU A 102 6.65 8.34 22.83
N ARG A 103 6.26 7.13 22.44
CA ARG A 103 4.86 6.78 22.18
C ARG A 103 4.09 6.67 23.50
N PRO A 104 2.87 7.26 23.60
CA PRO A 104 2.01 6.98 24.73
C PRO A 104 1.64 5.49 24.68
N GLN A 105 1.99 4.76 25.75
CA GLN A 105 1.53 3.39 25.91
C GLN A 105 0.01 3.42 26.04
N ARG A 106 -0.69 2.80 25.09
CA ARG A 106 -2.15 2.66 25.21
C ARG A 106 -2.46 1.69 26.34
N PRO A 107 -3.45 1.99 27.20
CA PRO A 107 -3.77 1.09 28.30
C PRO A 107 -4.58 -0.14 27.86
N TRP A 108 -5.08 -0.18 26.62
CA TRP A 108 -6.05 -1.19 26.17
C TRP A 108 -5.82 -1.67 24.73
N PRO A 109 -6.13 -2.95 24.44
CA PRO A 109 -5.92 -3.58 23.13
C PRO A 109 -6.96 -3.13 22.08
N ILE A 110 -6.57 -3.22 20.80
CA ILE A 110 -7.49 -3.15 19.65
C ILE A 110 -7.62 -4.54 19.04
N HIS A 111 -8.83 -5.10 19.04
CA HIS A 111 -9.12 -6.42 18.49
C HIS A 111 -9.52 -6.32 17.01
N LEU A 112 -8.82 -7.05 16.14
CA LEU A 112 -9.09 -7.03 14.71
C LEU A 112 -9.88 -8.26 14.25
N PHE A 113 -10.92 -8.03 13.45
CA PHE A 113 -11.70 -9.08 12.81
C PHE A 113 -11.87 -8.80 11.31
N VAL A 114 -11.92 -9.88 10.53
CA VAL A 114 -12.25 -9.83 9.10
C VAL A 114 -13.45 -10.73 8.83
N ARG A 115 -14.50 -10.18 8.21
CA ARG A 115 -15.67 -10.94 7.77
C ARG A 115 -15.31 -11.78 6.56
N LEU A 116 -15.62 -13.07 6.66
CA LEU A 116 -15.46 -14.09 5.64
C LEU A 116 -16.80 -14.79 5.43
N GLU A 117 -16.86 -15.62 4.40
CA GLU A 117 -17.96 -16.56 4.28
C GLU A 117 -17.98 -17.49 5.52
N GLY A 118 -19.12 -17.51 6.22
CA GLY A 118 -19.32 -18.35 7.41
C GLY A 118 -18.93 -17.72 8.76
N GLY A 119 -18.39 -16.50 8.82
CA GLY A 119 -18.15 -15.81 10.09
C GLY A 119 -17.08 -14.71 10.03
N SER A 120 -16.63 -14.26 11.18
CA SER A 120 -15.55 -13.29 11.36
C SER A 120 -14.30 -13.98 11.88
N LEU A 121 -13.19 -13.86 11.16
CA LEU A 121 -11.88 -14.37 11.58
C LEU A 121 -11.21 -13.37 12.51
N TYR A 122 -10.84 -13.79 13.71
CA TYR A 122 -10.10 -12.96 14.67
C TYR A 122 -8.61 -12.94 14.34
N LEU A 123 -8.01 -11.76 14.14
CA LEU A 123 -6.58 -11.63 13.81
C LEU A 123 -5.68 -11.39 15.03
N GLY A 124 -6.27 -11.25 16.22
CA GLY A 124 -5.54 -10.92 17.44
C GLY A 124 -5.65 -9.44 17.83
N PRO A 125 -5.07 -9.07 18.99
CA PRO A 125 -4.94 -7.68 19.38
C PRO A 125 -3.80 -6.99 18.62
N VAL A 126 -3.89 -5.66 18.46
CA VAL A 126 -2.82 -4.83 17.93
C VAL A 126 -2.50 -3.68 18.89
N ASP A 127 -1.20 -3.48 19.13
CA ASP A 127 -0.71 -2.52 20.13
C ASP A 127 0.04 -1.33 19.50
N ARG A 128 0.38 -1.42 18.20
CA ARG A 128 1.12 -0.37 17.49
C ARG A 128 0.27 0.27 16.42
N VAL A 129 0.23 1.59 16.49
CA VAL A 129 -0.54 2.43 15.59
C VAL A 129 0.31 3.59 15.11
N GLN A 130 0.33 3.79 13.80
CA GLN A 130 0.84 4.98 13.14
C GLN A 130 -0.35 5.72 12.51
N SER A 131 -0.38 7.04 12.62
CA SER A 131 -1.49 7.86 12.14
C SER A 131 -0.98 8.96 11.23
N GLU A 132 -1.75 9.26 10.20
CA GLU A 132 -1.56 10.40 9.31
C GLU A 132 -2.75 11.36 9.48
N ARG A 133 -2.44 12.64 9.68
CA ARG A 133 -3.42 13.70 9.91
C ARG A 133 -3.75 14.38 8.58
N THR A 134 -4.98 14.84 8.42
CA THR A 134 -5.34 15.81 7.38
C THR A 134 -5.01 17.23 7.87
N ASP A 135 -4.29 18.02 7.06
CA ASP A 135 -3.75 19.35 7.38
C ASP A 135 -4.81 20.47 7.61
N ASP A 136 -6.06 20.12 7.86
CA ASP A 136 -7.15 21.09 7.99
C ASP A 136 -7.16 21.76 9.38
N PRO A 137 -7.31 23.10 9.47
CA PRO A 137 -7.56 23.80 10.72
C PRO A 137 -8.98 23.52 11.21
N GLY A 138 -9.13 22.47 12.02
CA GLY A 138 -10.40 22.03 12.59
C GLY A 138 -10.20 20.97 13.69
N PRO A 139 -11.30 20.44 14.28
CA PRO A 139 -11.21 19.31 15.20
C PRO A 139 -10.47 18.15 14.52
N LEU A 140 -9.70 17.38 15.30
CA LEU A 140 -8.88 16.29 14.78
C LEU A 140 -9.72 15.37 13.88
N VAL A 141 -9.32 15.20 12.61
CA VAL A 141 -9.88 14.16 11.74
C VAL A 141 -8.73 13.25 11.37
N LEU A 142 -8.80 12.00 11.83
CA LEU A 142 -7.84 10.98 11.43
C LEU A 142 -8.23 10.53 10.03
N GLY A 143 -7.41 10.83 9.03
CA GLY A 143 -7.66 10.44 7.63
C GLY A 143 -7.17 9.03 7.31
N LYS A 144 -6.08 8.59 7.97
CA LYS A 144 -5.50 7.26 7.80
C LYS A 144 -4.80 6.79 9.06
N CYS A 145 -5.01 5.53 9.37
CA CYS A 145 -4.41 4.86 10.51
C CYS A 145 -3.85 3.50 10.10
N VAL A 146 -2.58 3.24 10.41
CA VAL A 146 -1.91 1.97 10.15
C VAL A 146 -1.71 1.25 11.47
N LEU A 147 -2.24 0.04 11.58
CA LEU A 147 -2.16 -0.83 12.75
C LEU A 147 -1.24 -2.01 12.41
N ARG A 148 -0.31 -2.34 13.31
CA ARG A 148 0.64 -3.45 13.09
C ARG A 148 0.08 -4.77 13.63
N ILE A 149 0.01 -5.77 12.76
CA ILE A 149 -0.32 -7.16 13.09
C ILE A 149 0.98 -7.88 13.51
N ASP A 150 1.01 -8.45 14.72
CA ASP A 150 2.16 -9.18 15.24
C ASP A 150 1.70 -10.43 16.02
N PRO A 151 2.20 -11.65 15.74
CA PRO A 151 3.09 -12.01 14.62
C PRO A 151 2.52 -11.66 13.23
N PRO A 152 3.33 -11.64 12.15
CA PRO A 152 2.82 -11.51 10.79
C PRO A 152 1.83 -12.63 10.41
N LEU A 153 0.87 -12.34 9.53
CA LEU A 153 0.00 -13.36 8.92
C LEU A 153 0.80 -14.24 7.94
N SER A 154 0.48 -15.53 7.88
CA SER A 154 0.96 -16.35 6.76
C SER A 154 0.30 -15.91 5.45
N PHE A 155 0.94 -16.20 4.32
CA PHE A 155 0.38 -15.85 3.01
C PHE A 155 -0.98 -16.53 2.73
N ASP A 156 -1.21 -17.74 3.24
CA ASP A 156 -2.49 -18.42 3.11
C ASP A 156 -3.61 -17.70 3.88
N VAL A 157 -3.30 -17.21 5.08
CA VAL A 157 -4.24 -16.41 5.86
C VAL A 157 -4.46 -15.06 5.19
N LEU A 158 -3.39 -14.41 4.70
CA LEU A 158 -3.48 -13.14 3.99
C LEU A 158 -4.34 -13.25 2.73
N ASP A 159 -4.16 -14.30 1.93
CA ASP A 159 -4.96 -14.56 0.73
C ASP A 159 -6.42 -14.93 1.06
N ARG A 160 -6.71 -15.37 2.30
CA ARG A 160 -8.09 -15.59 2.77
C ARG A 160 -8.76 -14.29 3.24
N VAL A 161 -8.04 -13.42 3.93
CA VAL A 161 -8.59 -12.17 4.52
C VAL A 161 -8.49 -10.96 3.60
N ARG A 162 -7.71 -11.09 2.52
CA ARG A 162 -7.52 -10.10 1.46
C ARG A 162 -7.45 -10.83 0.11
N PRO A 163 -8.53 -11.52 -0.31
CA PRO A 163 -8.50 -12.34 -1.53
C PRO A 163 -8.17 -11.47 -2.74
N PRO A 164 -7.14 -11.81 -3.53
CA PRO A 164 -6.76 -10.99 -4.66
C PRO A 164 -7.93 -10.87 -5.63
N SER A 165 -8.16 -9.66 -6.12
CA SER A 165 -9.15 -9.44 -7.15
C SER A 165 -8.83 -10.27 -8.42
N PRO A 166 -9.81 -10.57 -9.28
CA PRO A 166 -9.52 -11.13 -10.59
C PRO A 166 -8.63 -10.15 -11.37
N VAL A 167 -7.58 -10.68 -12.01
CA VAL A 167 -6.70 -9.87 -12.86
C VAL A 167 -7.48 -9.40 -14.07
N THR A 168 -7.77 -8.10 -14.14
CA THR A 168 -8.24 -7.43 -15.36
C THR A 168 -7.09 -7.37 -16.37
N ALA A 169 -7.40 -7.14 -17.66
CA ALA A 169 -6.40 -6.99 -18.72
C ALA A 169 -5.21 -6.10 -18.28
N LEU A 170 -4.02 -6.69 -18.24
CA LEU A 170 -2.80 -6.00 -17.80
C LEU A 170 -2.30 -5.07 -18.90
N PRO A 171 -1.66 -3.94 -18.55
CA PRO A 171 -1.04 -3.05 -19.52
C PRO A 171 -0.05 -3.80 -20.42
N GLY A 172 -0.21 -3.66 -21.73
CA GLY A 172 0.70 -4.25 -22.72
C GLY A 172 2.09 -3.60 -22.72
N LEU A 173 3.04 -4.26 -23.39
CA LEU A 173 4.43 -3.80 -23.50
C LEU A 173 4.80 -3.27 -24.90
N GLU A 174 3.82 -3.00 -25.76
CA GLU A 174 4.02 -2.54 -27.15
C GLU A 174 4.84 -1.23 -27.21
N TRP A 175 4.72 -0.38 -26.19
CA TRP A 175 5.50 0.85 -26.07
C TRP A 175 7.02 0.62 -26.05
N LEU A 176 7.49 -0.56 -25.60
CA LEU A 176 8.92 -0.89 -25.57
C LEU A 176 9.54 -0.91 -26.97
N ASP A 177 8.77 -1.30 -27.99
CA ASP A 177 9.25 -1.44 -29.35
C ASP A 177 9.53 -0.06 -30.00
N HIS A 178 9.04 1.01 -29.39
CA HIS A 178 9.24 2.39 -29.82
C HIS A 178 10.38 3.12 -29.09
N VAL A 179 10.91 2.60 -27.97
CA VAL A 179 11.85 3.34 -27.09
C VAL A 179 13.13 3.81 -27.80
N ASN A 180 13.63 3.05 -28.76
CA ASN A 180 14.87 3.38 -29.48
C ASN A 180 14.67 4.20 -30.76
N GLY A 181 13.42 4.38 -31.22
CA GLY A 181 13.13 5.04 -32.51
C GLY A 181 12.15 6.21 -32.42
N ASP A 182 11.15 6.12 -31.53
CA ASP A 182 10.10 7.11 -31.35
C ASP A 182 9.64 7.13 -29.88
N ARG A 183 10.39 7.86 -29.04
CA ARG A 183 10.15 7.93 -27.59
C ARG A 183 8.88 8.68 -27.23
N ALA A 184 8.43 9.61 -28.08
CA ALA A 184 7.15 10.28 -27.89
C ALA A 184 6.00 9.29 -28.00
N THR A 185 6.02 8.40 -29.01
CA THR A 185 5.06 7.31 -29.15
C THR A 185 5.17 6.32 -27.99
N ALA A 186 6.39 5.97 -27.56
CA ALA A 186 6.58 5.09 -26.39
C ALA A 186 5.93 5.67 -25.12
N LEU A 187 6.17 6.95 -24.82
CA LEU A 187 5.58 7.63 -23.66
C LEU A 187 4.05 7.68 -23.75
N ARG A 188 3.50 8.04 -24.92
CA ARG A 188 2.06 8.09 -25.15
C ARG A 188 1.41 6.73 -24.88
N LEU A 189 1.92 5.66 -25.52
CA LEU A 189 1.40 4.30 -25.35
C LEU A 189 1.53 3.82 -23.90
N PHE A 190 2.64 4.16 -23.22
CA PHE A 190 2.82 3.83 -21.80
C PHE A 190 1.74 4.48 -20.93
N ILE A 191 1.50 5.78 -21.08
CA ILE A 191 0.47 6.52 -20.32
C ILE A 191 -0.92 5.98 -20.61
N GLU A 192 -1.28 5.83 -21.90
CA GLU A 192 -2.59 5.33 -22.32
C GLU A 192 -2.88 3.92 -21.80
N SER A 193 -1.87 3.06 -21.70
CA SER A 193 -2.02 1.70 -21.17
C SER A 193 -2.33 1.63 -19.67
N ARG A 194 -2.05 2.71 -18.92
CA ARG A 194 -2.17 2.77 -17.45
C ARG A 194 -3.26 3.70 -16.96
N TYR A 195 -3.51 4.78 -17.70
CA TYR A 195 -4.49 5.80 -17.36
C TYR A 195 -5.46 5.96 -18.54
N PRO A 196 -6.43 5.05 -18.69
CA PRO A 196 -7.45 5.21 -19.72
C PRO A 196 -8.19 6.53 -19.50
N LEU A 197 -8.50 7.24 -20.60
CA LEU A 197 -9.06 8.60 -20.64
C LEU A 197 -10.39 8.78 -19.87
N SER A 198 -10.97 7.71 -19.33
CA SER A 198 -12.20 7.72 -18.53
C SER A 198 -11.96 8.01 -17.03
N HIS A 199 -10.72 8.20 -16.57
CA HIS A 199 -10.47 8.59 -15.19
C HIS A 199 -10.78 10.10 -15.01
N PRO A 200 -11.68 10.49 -14.08
CA PRO A 200 -11.89 11.90 -13.78
C PRO A 200 -10.57 12.48 -13.25
N ALA A 201 -10.07 13.52 -13.92
CA ALA A 201 -8.85 14.20 -13.50
C ALA A 201 -9.05 14.74 -12.08
N ALA A 202 -8.34 14.17 -11.12
CA ALA A 202 -8.18 14.79 -9.81
C ALA A 202 -7.51 16.17 -10.02
N PRO A 203 -7.87 17.20 -9.24
CA PRO A 203 -7.16 18.46 -9.30
C PRO A 203 -5.67 18.22 -9.04
N PRO A 204 -4.76 18.83 -9.81
CA PRO A 204 -3.34 18.61 -9.64
C PRO A 204 -2.95 19.05 -8.23
N ALA A 205 -2.50 18.10 -7.40
CA ALA A 205 -1.74 18.43 -6.21
C ALA A 205 -0.50 19.19 -6.67
N THR A 206 -0.20 20.34 -6.05
CA THR A 206 0.98 21.14 -6.38
C THR A 206 2.22 20.26 -6.14
N PRO A 207 2.92 19.81 -7.19
CA PRO A 207 4.05 18.94 -6.97
C PRO A 207 5.21 19.80 -6.45
N SER A 208 5.89 19.33 -5.41
CA SER A 208 7.23 19.77 -5.04
C SER A 208 8.20 19.24 -6.10
N VAL A 209 8.17 19.83 -7.30
CA VAL A 209 9.04 19.41 -8.41
C VAL A 209 10.47 19.88 -8.13
N PRO A 210 11.51 19.03 -8.28
CA PRO A 210 12.87 19.54 -8.43
C PRO A 210 12.91 20.49 -9.63
N VAL A 211 13.61 21.61 -9.51
CA VAL A 211 13.68 22.60 -10.59
C VAL A 211 14.50 21.99 -11.74
N TRP A 212 13.85 21.72 -12.88
CA TRP A 212 14.52 21.34 -14.12
C TRP A 212 14.67 22.55 -15.05
N SER A 213 15.76 22.56 -15.81
CA SER A 213 15.98 23.55 -16.87
C SER A 213 16.16 22.85 -18.23
N LEU A 214 15.55 23.44 -19.26
CA LEU A 214 15.52 22.95 -20.64
C LEU A 214 15.88 24.10 -21.59
N ASP A 215 16.51 23.80 -22.71
CA ASP A 215 16.65 24.73 -23.84
C ASP A 215 15.50 24.51 -24.83
N PRO A 216 14.48 25.38 -24.88
CA PRO A 216 13.30 25.15 -25.72
C PRO A 216 13.57 25.26 -27.23
N SER A 217 14.80 25.61 -27.64
CA SER A 217 15.17 25.67 -29.06
C SER A 217 15.60 24.31 -29.64
N GLU A 218 15.88 23.32 -28.78
CA GLU A 218 16.20 21.95 -29.21
C GLU A 218 14.92 21.11 -29.40
N ASP A 219 14.86 20.28 -30.44
CA ASP A 219 13.72 19.38 -30.68
C ASP A 219 13.54 18.33 -29.57
N ASP A 220 14.63 17.83 -28.99
CA ASP A 220 14.65 16.94 -27.81
C ASP A 220 15.71 17.45 -26.81
N PRO A 221 15.33 18.40 -25.93
CA PRO A 221 16.30 19.17 -25.17
C PRO A 221 17.05 18.36 -24.13
N THR A 222 18.28 18.78 -23.85
CA THR A 222 19.01 18.28 -22.68
C THR A 222 18.30 18.69 -21.39
N VAL A 223 18.08 17.74 -20.48
CA VAL A 223 17.49 18.00 -19.17
C VAL A 223 18.59 18.27 -18.15
N TRP A 224 18.47 19.39 -17.43
CA TRP A 224 19.38 19.75 -16.36
C TRP A 224 18.67 19.69 -15.01
N THR A 225 19.16 18.82 -14.13
CA THR A 225 18.73 18.78 -12.73
C THR A 225 19.50 19.81 -11.94
N ILE A 226 18.78 20.74 -11.30
CA ILE A 226 19.35 21.81 -10.47
C ILE A 226 19.29 21.34 -9.02
N VAL A 227 20.45 21.14 -8.40
CA VAL A 227 20.56 20.78 -6.97
C VAL A 227 20.65 22.05 -6.12
N ASP A 228 21.37 23.05 -6.62
CA ASP A 228 21.44 24.43 -6.15
C ASP A 228 21.87 25.34 -7.33
N ASP A 229 21.96 26.66 -7.09
CA ASP A 229 22.29 27.63 -8.14
C ASP A 229 23.66 27.40 -8.80
N GLU A 230 24.57 26.66 -8.16
CA GLU A 230 25.94 26.40 -8.62
C GLU A 230 26.11 24.98 -9.21
N HIS A 231 25.25 24.02 -8.85
CA HIS A 231 25.34 22.62 -9.26
C HIS A 231 24.19 22.21 -10.17
N ARG A 232 24.47 22.19 -11.48
CA ARG A 232 23.60 21.62 -12.51
C ARG A 232 24.21 20.35 -13.06
N HIS A 233 23.43 19.28 -13.08
CA HIS A 233 23.83 18.00 -13.67
C HIS A 233 22.99 17.72 -14.91
N ALA A 234 23.66 17.47 -16.04
CA ALA A 234 22.98 16.99 -17.23
C ALA A 234 22.51 15.55 -17.00
N GLU A 235 21.23 15.31 -17.24
CA GLU A 235 20.68 13.95 -17.27
C GLU A 235 21.24 13.18 -18.47
N ARG A 236 21.34 11.85 -18.33
CA ARG A 236 21.97 10.99 -19.35
C ARG A 236 21.12 10.84 -20.61
N GLU A 237 19.81 10.89 -20.44
CA GLU A 237 18.82 10.92 -21.52
C GLU A 237 18.41 12.37 -21.83
N ARG A 238 18.05 12.60 -23.11
CA ARG A 238 17.34 13.82 -23.54
C ARG A 238 15.91 13.81 -22.99
N LEU A 239 15.21 14.94 -23.07
CA LEU A 239 13.87 15.14 -22.49
C LEU A 239 12.91 13.98 -22.76
N SER A 240 12.83 13.48 -23.99
CA SER A 240 11.92 12.39 -24.35
C SER A 240 12.22 11.09 -23.58
N GLY A 241 13.50 10.71 -23.45
CA GLY A 241 13.93 9.54 -22.69
C GLY A 241 13.79 9.78 -21.18
N PHE A 242 14.14 10.98 -20.72
CA PHE A 242 14.01 11.38 -19.33
C PHE A 242 12.55 11.33 -18.85
N LEU A 243 11.61 11.88 -19.62
CA LEU A 243 10.17 11.85 -19.27
C LEU A 243 9.64 10.43 -19.20
N LEU A 244 10.12 9.52 -20.06
CA LEU A 244 9.75 8.11 -19.99
C LEU A 244 10.29 7.45 -18.71
N GLN A 245 11.53 7.73 -18.31
CA GLN A 245 12.11 7.23 -17.04
C GLN A 245 11.39 7.80 -15.82
N PHE A 246 11.13 9.10 -15.81
CA PHE A 246 10.34 9.76 -14.77
C PHE A 246 8.95 9.14 -14.67
N SER A 247 8.27 8.91 -15.80
CA SER A 247 6.94 8.28 -15.81
C SER A 247 6.97 6.83 -15.29
N LEU A 248 8.02 6.06 -15.61
CA LEU A 248 8.20 4.70 -15.07
C LEU A 248 8.40 4.73 -13.55
N HIS A 249 9.18 5.69 -13.05
CA HIS A 249 9.39 5.88 -11.62
C HIS A 249 8.11 6.25 -10.89
N GLU A 250 7.40 7.26 -11.38
CA GLU A 250 6.12 7.69 -10.79
C GLU A 250 5.10 6.55 -10.82
N ALA A 251 5.02 5.80 -11.92
CA ALA A 251 4.12 4.65 -12.01
C ALA A 251 4.49 3.52 -11.04
N MET A 252 5.76 3.37 -10.68
CA MET A 252 6.23 2.38 -9.71
C MET A 252 6.01 2.84 -8.26
N ILE A 253 6.39 4.08 -7.94
CA ILE A 253 6.25 4.68 -6.60
C ILE A 253 4.79 4.91 -6.22
N ASN A 254 3.92 5.13 -7.21
CA ASN A 254 2.48 5.28 -6.99
C ASN A 254 1.69 4.02 -7.37
N ALA A 255 2.37 2.88 -7.60
CA ALA A 255 1.68 1.63 -7.86
C ALA A 255 0.82 1.23 -6.65
N PRO A 256 -0.39 0.66 -6.85
CA PRO A 256 -1.27 0.28 -5.75
C PRO A 256 -0.69 -0.83 -4.84
N TYR A 257 0.27 -1.61 -5.37
CA TYR A 257 0.94 -2.68 -4.64
C TYR A 257 2.45 -2.59 -4.85
N GLN A 258 3.20 -2.68 -3.77
CA GLN A 258 4.64 -2.47 -3.79
C GLN A 258 5.42 -3.60 -3.12
N ALA A 259 6.67 -3.79 -3.56
CA ALA A 259 7.66 -4.60 -2.87
C ALA A 259 9.02 -3.89 -2.90
N TRP A 260 9.54 -3.49 -1.74
CA TRP A 260 10.78 -2.72 -1.61
C TRP A 260 11.79 -3.52 -0.81
N SER A 261 12.93 -3.82 -1.40
CA SER A 261 13.99 -4.51 -0.69
C SER A 261 14.77 -3.53 0.19
N ARG A 262 15.49 -4.07 1.18
CA ARG A 262 16.71 -3.41 1.64
C ARG A 262 17.79 -3.65 0.57
N THR A 263 19.02 -3.87 1.00
CA THR A 263 20.06 -4.35 0.12
C THR A 263 19.90 -5.84 -0.15
N LEU A 264 20.12 -6.25 -1.41
CA LEU A 264 20.15 -7.63 -1.87
C LEU A 264 21.45 -7.90 -2.65
N PRO A 265 22.01 -9.12 -2.56
CA PRO A 265 23.09 -9.57 -3.43
C PRO A 265 22.68 -9.56 -4.91
N THR A 266 23.61 -9.18 -5.80
CA THR A 266 23.40 -9.14 -7.26
C THR A 266 22.79 -10.42 -7.84
N PRO A 267 23.22 -11.64 -7.47
CA PRO A 267 22.62 -12.86 -8.02
C PRO A 267 21.12 -13.02 -7.72
N ILE A 268 20.66 -12.50 -6.58
CA ILE A 268 19.22 -12.51 -6.23
C ILE A 268 18.48 -11.49 -7.09
N VAL A 269 19.09 -10.32 -7.32
CA VAL A 269 18.50 -9.27 -8.19
C VAL A 269 18.41 -9.74 -9.64
N ASP A 270 19.40 -10.48 -10.13
CA ASP A 270 19.39 -11.09 -11.46
C ASP A 270 18.27 -12.13 -11.59
N GLU A 271 18.08 -12.99 -10.58
CA GLU A 271 16.97 -13.94 -10.55
C GLU A 271 15.61 -13.22 -10.59
N LEU A 272 15.46 -12.17 -9.78
CA LEU A 272 14.24 -11.37 -9.68
C LEU A 272 13.90 -10.64 -10.99
N THR A 273 14.92 -10.16 -11.72
CA THR A 273 14.74 -9.40 -12.96
C THR A 273 14.82 -10.24 -14.22
N GLY A 274 15.27 -11.49 -14.14
CA GLY A 274 15.52 -12.37 -15.30
C GLY A 274 14.28 -12.73 -16.13
N THR A 275 13.08 -12.54 -15.59
CA THR A 275 11.81 -12.72 -16.32
C THR A 275 11.23 -11.41 -16.86
N LEU A 276 11.86 -10.28 -16.54
CA LEU A 276 11.42 -8.94 -16.94
C LEU A 276 12.20 -8.46 -18.17
N ARG A 277 11.60 -7.57 -18.95
CA ARG A 277 12.31 -6.88 -20.04
C ARG A 277 12.99 -5.62 -19.50
N ARG A 278 14.31 -5.52 -19.64
CA ARG A 278 15.04 -4.27 -19.38
C ARG A 278 14.59 -3.18 -20.35
N VAL A 279 14.32 -1.99 -19.83
CA VAL A 279 14.01 -0.81 -20.65
C VAL A 279 15.30 -0.29 -21.28
N PRO A 280 15.41 -0.13 -22.61
CA PRO A 280 16.66 0.21 -23.28
C PRO A 280 16.97 1.72 -23.22
N LEU A 281 17.03 2.27 -22.01
CA LEU A 281 17.45 3.64 -21.73
C LEU A 281 18.74 3.62 -20.89
N LYS A 282 19.56 4.67 -21.00
CA LYS A 282 20.74 4.83 -20.15
C LYS A 282 20.30 4.91 -18.69
N THR A 283 21.08 4.33 -17.78
CA THR A 283 20.78 4.33 -16.34
C THR A 283 20.48 5.74 -15.84
N TRP A 284 19.30 5.90 -15.26
CA TRP A 284 18.86 7.15 -14.64
C TRP A 284 19.55 7.32 -13.30
N ARG A 285 19.52 8.52 -12.71
CA ARG A 285 20.06 8.75 -11.35
C ARG A 285 19.52 7.75 -10.32
N TYR A 286 18.29 7.25 -10.53
CA TYR A 286 17.64 6.29 -9.66
C TYR A 286 17.69 4.84 -10.15
N GLY A 287 18.51 4.50 -11.15
CA GLY A 287 18.77 3.11 -11.53
C GLY A 287 18.26 2.69 -12.93
N SER A 288 18.24 1.37 -13.13
CA SER A 288 17.74 0.72 -14.36
C SER A 288 16.33 0.20 -14.16
N PHE A 289 15.47 0.39 -15.18
CA PHE A 289 14.10 -0.12 -15.17
C PHE A 289 13.95 -1.45 -15.89
N TYR A 290 13.11 -2.30 -15.33
CA TYR A 290 12.68 -3.57 -15.89
C TYR A 290 11.16 -3.66 -15.83
N VAL A 291 10.53 -4.27 -16.82
CA VAL A 291 9.07 -4.29 -16.93
C VAL A 291 8.53 -5.65 -17.35
N ALA A 292 7.33 -5.96 -16.85
CA ALA A 292 6.44 -7.00 -17.32
C ALA A 292 5.01 -6.42 -17.38
N PRO A 293 4.03 -7.08 -18.02
CA PRO A 293 2.65 -6.60 -18.00
C PRO A 293 2.16 -6.34 -16.57
N GLY A 294 1.78 -5.09 -16.28
CA GLY A 294 1.33 -4.66 -14.95
C GLY A 294 2.41 -4.55 -13.85
N LEU A 295 3.69 -4.77 -14.15
CA LEU A 295 4.78 -4.75 -13.17
C LEU A 295 5.94 -3.88 -13.66
N ILE A 296 6.43 -2.99 -12.80
CA ILE A 296 7.66 -2.22 -13.02
C ILE A 296 8.61 -2.54 -11.88
N ALA A 297 9.87 -2.80 -12.21
CA ALA A 297 10.96 -2.88 -11.27
C ALA A 297 11.99 -1.78 -11.56
N CYS A 298 12.57 -1.21 -10.51
CA CYS A 298 13.71 -0.34 -10.57
C CYS A 298 14.83 -0.92 -9.71
N VAL A 299 16.00 -1.10 -10.31
CA VAL A 299 17.20 -1.60 -9.63
C VAL A 299 18.20 -0.47 -9.48
N THR A 300 18.60 -0.17 -8.24
CA THR A 300 19.70 0.72 -7.91
C THR A 300 20.90 -0.06 -7.40
N GLY A 301 22.08 0.43 -7.74
CA GLY A 301 23.39 -0.18 -7.45
C GLY A 301 24.30 0.09 -8.64
N ASP A 302 25.59 0.30 -8.38
CA ASP A 302 26.57 0.36 -9.46
C ASP A 302 26.89 -1.04 -9.97
N GLU A 303 27.29 -1.18 -11.24
CA GLU A 303 27.70 -2.49 -11.81
C GLU A 303 28.91 -3.09 -11.05
N GLU A 304 29.63 -2.26 -10.30
CA GLU A 304 30.77 -2.63 -9.45
C GLU A 304 30.39 -2.96 -7.98
N GLU A 305 29.15 -2.66 -7.55
CA GLU A 305 28.70 -2.91 -6.18
C GLU A 305 28.06 -4.30 -6.05
N GLU A 306 28.48 -5.08 -5.04
CA GLU A 306 27.91 -6.41 -4.72
C GLU A 306 26.49 -6.34 -4.10
N GLU A 307 25.99 -5.12 -3.89
CA GLU A 307 24.83 -4.81 -3.07
C GLU A 307 23.87 -3.87 -3.81
N CYS A 308 22.74 -4.40 -4.29
CA CYS A 308 21.73 -3.62 -5.01
C CYS A 308 20.46 -3.43 -4.16
N ARG A 309 19.63 -2.44 -4.51
CA ARG A 309 18.24 -2.37 -4.04
C ARG A 309 17.29 -2.53 -5.21
N VAL A 310 16.17 -3.19 -4.97
CA VAL A 310 15.11 -3.35 -5.96
C VAL A 310 13.78 -2.89 -5.39
N TRP A 311 13.08 -2.10 -6.20
CA TRP A 311 11.72 -1.67 -5.94
C TRP A 311 10.82 -2.21 -7.03
N PHE A 312 9.71 -2.80 -6.64
CA PHE A 312 8.64 -3.23 -7.53
C PHE A 312 7.38 -2.41 -7.26
N GLY A 313 6.72 -2.02 -8.35
CA GLY A 313 5.38 -1.47 -8.36
C GLY A 313 4.49 -2.31 -9.27
N ALA A 314 3.41 -2.85 -8.73
CA ALA A 314 2.45 -3.70 -9.42
C ALA A 314 1.06 -3.06 -9.47
N THR A 315 0.39 -3.21 -10.61
CA THR A 315 -1.03 -2.82 -10.76
C THR A 315 -1.98 -3.84 -10.12
N HIS A 316 -1.47 -5.03 -9.79
CA HIS A 316 -2.26 -6.11 -9.22
C HIS A 316 -1.46 -6.91 -8.18
N ARG A 317 -2.05 -7.19 -7.02
CA ARG A 317 -1.39 -7.87 -5.89
C ARG A 317 -0.75 -9.19 -6.27
N SER A 318 -1.44 -9.99 -7.08
CA SER A 318 -0.99 -11.33 -7.47
C SER A 318 0.33 -11.35 -8.23
N LEU A 319 0.72 -10.23 -8.87
CA LEU A 319 1.98 -10.13 -9.61
C LEU A 319 3.20 -10.15 -8.69
N LEU A 320 3.03 -9.86 -7.40
CA LEU A 320 4.10 -9.90 -6.40
C LEU A 320 4.28 -11.30 -5.79
N ARG A 321 3.37 -12.26 -6.02
CA ARG A 321 3.45 -13.62 -5.47
C ARG A 321 4.75 -14.37 -5.79
N PRO A 322 5.32 -14.28 -7.01
CA PRO A 322 6.59 -14.92 -7.31
C PRO A 322 7.76 -14.37 -6.49
N LEU A 323 7.61 -13.18 -5.91
CA LEU A 323 8.64 -12.49 -5.13
C LEU A 323 8.62 -12.88 -3.64
N ARG A 324 7.75 -13.80 -3.24
CA ARG A 324 7.68 -14.33 -1.86
C ARG A 324 8.95 -15.09 -1.51
N GLY A 325 9.33 -15.08 -0.22
CA GLY A 325 10.51 -15.78 0.27
C GLY A 325 11.77 -14.91 0.42
N ILE A 326 11.67 -13.63 0.05
CA ILE A 326 12.70 -12.62 0.30
C ILE A 326 12.33 -11.78 1.52
N GLU A 327 13.34 -11.34 2.27
CA GLU A 327 13.17 -10.37 3.36
C GLU A 327 12.98 -8.96 2.79
N TRP A 328 11.73 -8.59 2.56
CA TRP A 328 11.36 -7.28 2.07
C TRP A 328 11.30 -6.24 3.20
N PHE A 329 11.68 -5.00 2.91
CA PHE A 329 11.41 -3.86 3.78
C PHE A 329 9.91 -3.51 3.78
N LEU A 330 9.30 -3.55 2.60
CA LEU A 330 7.86 -3.38 2.39
C LEU A 330 7.40 -4.42 1.38
N PHE A 331 6.25 -5.07 1.63
CA PHE A 331 5.69 -6.08 0.73
C PHE A 331 4.16 -6.14 0.84
N ASP A 332 3.47 -5.74 -0.22
CA ASP A 332 2.00 -5.66 -0.27
C ASP A 332 1.32 -6.90 -0.91
N GLY A 333 2.13 -7.89 -1.32
CA GLY A 333 1.74 -9.03 -2.18
C GLY A 333 1.56 -10.38 -1.51
#